data_AF-A0A6S7FXJ4-F1
#
_entry.id   AF-A0A6S7FXJ4-F1
#
_cell.length_a   1.000
_cell.length_b   1.000
_cell.length_c   1.000
_cell.angle_alpha   90.00
_cell.angle_beta   90.00
_cell.angle_gamma   90.00
#
_symmetry.space_group_name_H-M   'P 1'
#
loop_
_entity.id
_entity.type
_entity.pdbx_description
1 polymer ?
#
loop_
_entity_poly.entity_id
_entity_poly.type
_entity_poly.pdbx_seq_one_letter_code
_entity_poly.pdbx_strand_id
1 'polypeptide(L)'
;MEVKLSVQEVIHNIFEDYDSQNMQKNHENHSEELGKEGQCLVEPGISRLLYGRSINAGVVYNQESLLWLEAIFRRLASRRGIRRPHYSEIRRHIPVEMFIVLTRTLEKAQSPMFSEPRCYIATNAKGIVVSFTSLESVQLFPALLSKREVLGYLGRKLSSRRKDYITKLLVSPTKDFALAYSFKKGLLIISFYFGEWNAHGFPQHSCEL
;
A
#
# COMPACT_ATOMS: atom_id res chain seq x y z
N MET A 1 14.22 -26.41 -0.63
CA MET A 1 14.87 -25.69 0.48
C MET A 1 14.15 -24.37 0.61
N GLU A 2 13.13 -24.30 1.48
CA GLU A 2 12.30 -23.10 1.65
C GLU A 2 13.12 -22.02 2.36
N VAL A 3 13.34 -20.90 1.67
CA VAL A 3 13.93 -19.70 2.28
C VAL A 3 12.82 -19.04 3.10
N LYS A 4 12.72 -19.40 4.39
CA LYS A 4 12.02 -18.58 5.37
C LYS A 4 12.82 -17.31 5.57
N LEU A 5 12.47 -16.26 4.84
CA LEU A 5 12.94 -14.92 5.21
C LEU A 5 12.43 -14.64 6.61
N SER A 6 13.35 -14.41 7.54
CA SER A 6 13.02 -13.99 8.88
C SER A 6 12.30 -12.65 8.82
N VAL A 7 11.37 -12.41 9.75
CA VAL A 7 10.64 -11.14 9.86
C VAL A 7 11.59 -9.93 9.93
N GLN A 8 12.79 -10.13 10.49
CA GLN A 8 13.85 -9.12 10.53
C GLN A 8 14.46 -8.82 9.14
N GLU A 9 14.61 -9.82 8.27
CA GLU A 9 15.08 -9.62 6.88
C GLU A 9 14.02 -8.91 6.03
N VAL A 10 12.73 -9.16 6.25
CA VAL A 10 11.63 -8.42 5.60
C VAL A 10 11.69 -6.94 5.99
N ILE A 11 11.87 -6.63 7.27
CA ILE A 11 12.06 -5.26 7.77
C ILE A 11 13.30 -4.63 7.13
N HIS A 12 14.44 -5.33 7.18
CA HIS A 12 15.72 -4.83 6.68
C HIS A 12 15.61 -4.50 5.19
N ASN A 13 15.10 -5.41 4.38
CA ASN A 13 14.95 -5.23 2.94
C ASN A 13 14.00 -4.07 2.62
N ILE A 14 12.87 -3.93 3.31
CA ILE A 14 11.90 -2.86 3.03
C ILE A 14 12.45 -1.49 3.44
N PHE A 15 13.07 -1.37 4.62
CA PHE A 15 13.60 -0.07 5.07
C PHE A 15 14.93 0.30 4.40
N GLU A 16 15.79 -0.65 4.03
CA GLU A 16 17.02 -0.38 3.27
C GLU A 16 16.75 -0.07 1.80
N ASP A 17 15.86 -0.79 1.12
CA ASP A 17 15.43 -0.41 -0.24
C ASP A 17 14.83 1.00 -0.24
N TYR A 18 14.10 1.34 0.83
CA TYR A 18 13.50 2.66 0.99
C TYR A 18 14.53 3.77 1.20
N ASP A 19 15.49 3.60 2.11
CA ASP A 19 16.52 4.59 2.37
C ASP A 19 17.46 4.74 1.15
N SER A 20 17.77 3.64 0.45
CA SER A 20 18.62 3.63 -0.76
C SER A 20 17.99 4.37 -1.94
N GLN A 21 16.69 4.17 -2.19
CA GLN A 21 15.97 4.91 -3.24
C GLN A 21 15.82 6.41 -2.93
N ASN A 22 15.83 6.79 -1.64
CA ASN A 22 15.68 8.18 -1.23
C ASN A 22 17.02 8.95 -1.28
N MET A 23 18.15 8.28 -1.03
CA MET A 23 19.48 8.84 -1.25
C MET A 23 19.73 9.18 -2.72
N GLN A 24 19.24 8.36 -3.65
CA GLN A 24 19.37 8.60 -5.10
C GLN A 24 18.43 9.69 -5.65
N LYS A 25 17.33 10.00 -4.97
CA LYS A 25 16.37 11.05 -5.39
C LYS A 25 16.66 12.43 -4.82
N ASN A 26 17.44 12.53 -3.74
CA ASN A 26 17.71 13.78 -3.05
C ASN A 26 18.90 14.57 -3.63
N HIS A 27 19.55 14.10 -4.69
CA HIS A 27 20.67 14.80 -5.32
C HIS A 27 20.29 15.68 -6.52
N GLU A 28 19.02 15.73 -6.94
CA GLU A 28 18.62 16.47 -8.16
C GLU A 28 17.47 17.47 -8.02
N ASN A 29 16.85 17.68 -6.85
CA ASN A 29 15.80 18.69 -6.72
C ASN A 29 15.83 19.37 -5.35
N HIS A 30 16.82 20.25 -5.14
CA HIS A 30 16.78 21.23 -4.06
C HIS A 30 17.34 22.58 -4.50
N SER A 31 16.57 23.25 -5.34
CA SER A 31 16.60 24.70 -5.50
C SER A 31 15.36 25.10 -6.29
N GLU A 32 14.62 26.09 -5.77
CA GLU A 32 13.42 26.73 -6.35
C GLU A 32 12.07 26.06 -6.05
N GLU A 33 11.46 26.47 -4.92
CA GLU A 33 10.11 27.05 -4.84
C GLU A 33 9.75 27.29 -3.36
N LEU A 34 10.32 28.35 -2.80
CA LEU A 34 9.83 28.98 -1.57
C LEU A 34 9.31 30.35 -1.97
N GLY A 35 8.02 30.43 -2.31
CA GLY A 35 7.44 31.67 -2.77
C GLY A 35 5.93 31.61 -2.98
N LYS A 36 5.19 31.95 -1.93
CA LYS A 36 3.84 32.55 -1.93
C LYS A 36 2.67 31.64 -2.36
N GLU A 37 1.79 31.35 -1.40
CA GLU A 37 0.31 31.35 -1.51
C GLU A 37 -0.23 31.00 -0.12
N GLY A 38 -0.81 31.94 0.62
CA GLY A 38 -2.24 32.23 0.58
C GLY A 38 -2.82 31.95 1.97
N GLN A 39 -2.83 32.96 2.85
CA GLN A 39 -3.47 32.85 4.17
C GLN A 39 -4.98 32.69 3.99
N CYS A 40 -5.47 31.46 4.10
CA CYS A 40 -6.90 31.19 4.26
C CYS A 40 -7.29 31.59 5.68
N LEU A 41 -7.90 32.78 5.82
CA LEU A 41 -8.49 33.24 7.08
C LEU A 41 -9.73 32.39 7.38
N VAL A 42 -9.55 31.28 8.07
CA VAL A 42 -10.67 30.51 8.64
C VAL A 42 -11.17 31.28 9.87
N GLU A 43 -12.46 31.65 9.88
CA GLU A 43 -13.06 32.34 11.03
C GLU A 43 -12.79 31.57 12.36
N PRO A 44 -12.39 32.25 13.44
CA PRO A 44 -12.02 31.61 14.71
C PRO A 44 -13.10 30.70 15.34
N GLY A 45 -14.36 30.84 14.93
CA GLY A 45 -15.49 30.04 15.43
C GLY A 45 -15.67 28.69 14.74
N ILE A 46 -15.34 28.57 13.44
CA ILE A 46 -15.60 27.35 12.65
C ILE A 46 -14.61 26.25 13.02
N SER A 47 -13.34 26.60 13.20
CA SER A 47 -12.31 25.64 13.65
C SER A 47 -12.67 25.02 15.00
N ARG A 48 -13.28 25.81 15.91
CA ARG A 48 -13.69 25.36 17.25
C ARG A 48 -14.82 24.32 17.22
N LEU A 49 -15.72 24.39 16.22
CA LEU A 49 -16.76 23.39 15.98
C LEU A 49 -16.20 22.04 15.54
N LEU A 50 -15.04 22.03 14.87
CA LEU A 50 -14.36 20.80 14.44
C LEU A 50 -13.62 20.11 15.61
N TYR A 51 -12.98 20.88 16.48
CA TYR A 51 -12.27 20.34 17.66
C TYR A 51 -13.19 19.69 18.70
N GLY A 52 -14.48 20.03 18.72
CA GLY A 52 -15.47 19.45 19.65
C GLY A 52 -16.12 18.15 19.17
N ARG A 53 -15.83 17.67 17.95
CA ARG A 53 -16.47 16.48 17.38
C ARG A 53 -15.50 15.29 17.37
N SER A 54 -15.95 14.16 17.91
CA SER A 54 -15.23 12.89 17.77
C SER A 54 -15.36 12.38 16.33
N ILE A 55 -14.22 12.12 15.69
CA ILE A 55 -14.20 11.50 14.37
C ILE A 55 -14.31 9.99 14.54
N ASN A 56 -15.29 9.37 13.88
CA ASN A 56 -15.40 7.92 13.84
C ASN A 56 -14.26 7.36 12.97
N ALA A 57 -13.29 6.70 13.61
CA ALA A 57 -12.14 6.11 12.93
C ALA A 57 -12.55 5.15 11.79
N GLY A 58 -13.64 4.41 11.96
CA GLY A 58 -14.16 3.49 10.93
C GLY A 58 -14.55 4.20 9.63
N VAL A 59 -15.09 5.41 9.70
CA VAL A 59 -15.42 6.20 8.50
C VAL A 59 -14.15 6.64 7.78
N VAL A 60 -13.15 7.10 8.53
CA VAL A 60 -11.86 7.52 7.96
C VAL A 60 -11.16 6.34 7.29
N TYR A 61 -11.16 5.16 7.91
CA TYR A 61 -10.61 3.95 7.28
C TYR A 61 -11.37 3.52 6.04
N ASN A 62 -12.70 3.63 6.02
CA ASN A 62 -13.50 3.28 4.86
C ASN A 62 -13.14 4.18 3.66
N GLN A 63 -12.97 5.48 3.90
CA GLN A 63 -12.54 6.42 2.89
C GLN A 63 -11.09 6.18 2.45
N GLU A 64 -10.15 6.04 3.39
CA GLU A 64 -8.75 5.80 3.06
C GLU A 64 -8.54 4.46 2.34
N SER A 65 -9.19 3.38 2.78
CA SER A 65 -9.11 2.09 2.09
C SER A 65 -9.63 2.16 0.65
N LEU A 66 -10.67 2.96 0.38
CA LEU A 66 -11.11 3.21 -0.99
C LEU A 66 -10.03 3.93 -1.80
N LEU A 67 -9.40 4.96 -1.24
CA LEU A 67 -8.32 5.69 -1.90
C LEU A 67 -7.12 4.78 -2.19
N TRP A 68 -6.82 3.83 -1.30
CA TRP A 68 -5.77 2.84 -1.50
C TRP A 68 -6.12 1.90 -2.66
N LEU A 69 -7.34 1.35 -2.66
CA LEU A 69 -7.83 0.45 -3.70
C LEU A 69 -7.88 1.13 -5.07
N GLU A 70 -8.37 2.36 -5.15
CA GLU A 70 -8.34 3.16 -6.38
C GLU A 70 -6.92 3.42 -6.86
N ALA A 71 -6.00 3.73 -5.95
CA ALA A 71 -4.60 3.95 -6.29
C ALA A 71 -3.95 2.67 -6.83
N ILE A 72 -4.26 1.49 -6.26
CA ILE A 72 -3.84 0.18 -6.78
C ILE A 72 -4.40 -0.01 -8.19
N PHE A 73 -5.71 0.15 -8.37
CA PHE A 73 -6.37 0.00 -9.66
C PHE A 73 -5.83 0.95 -10.75
N ARG A 74 -5.47 2.19 -10.37
CA ARG A 74 -4.79 3.13 -11.26
C ARG A 74 -3.40 2.64 -11.64
N ARG A 75 -2.62 2.14 -10.68
CA ARG A 75 -1.26 1.62 -10.90
C ARG A 75 -1.24 0.38 -11.79
N LEU A 76 -2.25 -0.49 -11.72
CA LEU A 76 -2.36 -1.66 -12.60
C LEU A 76 -2.42 -1.28 -14.09
N ALA A 77 -2.94 -0.10 -14.44
CA ALA A 77 -2.93 0.40 -15.82
C ALA A 77 -1.71 1.28 -16.18
N SER A 78 -0.82 1.53 -15.22
CA SER A 78 0.29 2.46 -15.44
C SER A 78 1.38 1.87 -16.34
N ARG A 79 2.22 2.76 -16.91
CA ARG A 79 3.38 2.32 -17.69
C ARG A 79 4.37 1.62 -16.75
N ARG A 80 4.89 0.48 -17.20
CA ARG A 80 5.85 -0.32 -16.45
C ARG A 80 7.18 0.41 -16.37
N GLY A 81 7.79 0.44 -15.19
CA GLY A 81 9.16 0.93 -15.04
C GLY A 81 10.15 -0.03 -15.69
N ILE A 82 11.30 0.48 -16.15
CA ILE A 82 12.32 -0.35 -16.82
C ILE A 82 12.96 -1.33 -15.83
N ARG A 83 13.30 -0.86 -14.62
CA ARG A 83 14.06 -1.65 -13.64
C ARG A 83 13.23 -2.71 -12.90
N ARG A 84 12.00 -2.38 -12.52
CA ARG A 84 11.07 -3.29 -11.83
C ARG A 84 9.69 -3.21 -12.50
N PRO A 85 9.49 -3.85 -13.68
CA PRO A 85 8.32 -3.65 -14.52
C PRO A 85 6.99 -4.16 -13.92
N HIS A 86 7.06 -5.07 -12.94
CA HIS A 86 5.91 -5.76 -12.33
C HIS A 86 5.78 -5.48 -10.83
N TYR A 87 6.36 -4.38 -10.38
CA TYR A 87 6.34 -3.91 -8.99
C TYR A 87 5.85 -2.48 -8.97
N SER A 88 5.05 -2.13 -7.97
CA SER A 88 4.54 -0.78 -7.79
C SER A 88 4.45 -0.40 -6.33
N GLU A 89 4.50 0.90 -6.09
CA GLU A 89 4.31 1.51 -4.78
C GLU A 89 3.26 2.63 -4.85
N ILE A 90 2.52 2.76 -3.75
CA ILE A 90 1.64 3.88 -3.46
C ILE A 90 2.11 4.49 -2.15
N ARG A 91 2.12 5.82 -2.08
CA ARG A 91 2.54 6.58 -0.91
C ARG A 91 1.38 7.44 -0.43
N ARG A 92 1.06 7.37 0.86
CA ARG A 92 -0.05 8.11 1.49
C ARG A 92 0.38 8.64 2.84
N HIS A 93 0.15 9.92 3.09
CA HIS A 93 0.25 10.46 4.43
C HIS A 93 -1.02 10.11 5.19
N ILE A 94 -0.86 9.39 6.30
CA ILE A 94 -1.94 9.04 7.22
C ILE A 94 -1.44 9.24 8.66
N PRO A 95 -2.32 9.52 9.64
CA PRO A 95 -1.97 9.54 11.04
C PRO A 95 -1.40 8.21 11.53
N VAL A 96 -0.43 8.25 12.44
CA VAL A 96 0.22 7.03 12.97
C VAL A 96 -0.76 6.17 13.75
N GLU A 97 -1.70 6.81 14.46
CA GLU A 97 -2.77 6.17 15.22
C GLU A 97 -3.64 5.30 14.33
N MET A 98 -3.87 5.73 13.08
CA MET A 98 -4.57 4.91 12.09
C MET A 98 -3.76 3.67 11.69
N PHE A 99 -2.45 3.75 11.61
CA PHE A 99 -1.70 2.53 11.29
C PHE A 99 -1.61 1.57 12.49
N ILE A 100 -1.53 2.11 13.71
CA ILE A 100 -1.52 1.34 14.96
C ILE A 100 -2.86 0.63 15.20
N VAL A 101 -3.99 1.30 15.00
CA VAL A 101 -5.30 0.67 15.20
C VAL A 101 -5.54 -0.43 14.16
N LEU A 102 -5.08 -0.23 12.92
CA LEU A 102 -5.16 -1.23 11.86
C LEU A 102 -4.37 -2.50 12.17
N THR A 103 -3.10 -2.34 12.58
CA THR A 103 -2.23 -3.47 12.97
C THR A 103 -2.80 -4.24 14.15
N ARG A 104 -3.26 -3.54 15.20
CA ARG A 104 -3.95 -4.17 16.34
C ARG A 104 -5.24 -4.89 15.94
N THR A 105 -5.94 -4.40 14.93
CA THR A 105 -7.18 -5.03 14.44
C THR A 105 -6.86 -6.33 13.73
N LEU A 106 -5.79 -6.37 12.93
CA LEU A 106 -5.29 -7.58 12.30
C LEU A 106 -4.81 -8.62 13.33
N GLU A 107 -4.04 -8.19 14.33
CA GLU A 107 -3.59 -9.08 15.42
C GLU A 107 -4.75 -9.69 16.21
N LYS A 108 -5.84 -8.92 16.41
CA LYS A 108 -7.02 -9.38 17.14
C LYS A 108 -8.03 -10.13 16.28
N ALA A 109 -7.96 -10.00 14.96
CA ALA A 109 -8.80 -10.76 14.06
C ALA A 109 -8.36 -12.22 14.18
N GLN A 110 -9.15 -13.06 14.86
CA GLN A 110 -8.90 -14.48 15.09
C GLN A 110 -9.01 -15.33 13.80
N SER A 111 -8.58 -14.78 12.68
CA SER A 111 -8.61 -15.39 11.37
C SER A 111 -7.23 -15.93 11.01
N PRO A 112 -7.12 -17.18 10.54
CA PRO A 112 -5.85 -17.74 10.07
C PRO A 112 -5.30 -17.00 8.84
N MET A 113 -6.09 -16.13 8.22
CA MET A 113 -5.65 -15.30 7.09
C MET A 113 -4.76 -14.13 7.53
N PHE A 114 -4.82 -13.75 8.82
CA PHE A 114 -4.04 -12.65 9.39
C PHE A 114 -2.95 -13.13 10.35
N SER A 115 -2.63 -14.42 10.31
CA SER A 115 -1.52 -15.04 11.03
C SER A 115 -0.46 -15.59 10.07
N GLU A 116 0.71 -15.92 10.61
CA GLU A 116 1.74 -16.64 9.85
C GLU A 116 1.19 -18.00 9.37
N PRO A 117 1.58 -18.47 8.17
CA PRO A 117 2.55 -17.88 7.26
C PRO A 117 1.97 -16.89 6.23
N ARG A 118 0.69 -16.51 6.38
CA ARG A 118 -0.09 -15.73 5.38
C ARG A 118 -0.01 -14.23 5.59
N CYS A 119 0.29 -13.82 6.81
CA CYS A 119 0.42 -12.43 7.22
C CYS A 119 1.50 -12.33 8.30
N TYR A 120 2.42 -11.39 8.11
CA TYR A 120 3.49 -11.05 9.04
C TYR A 120 3.30 -9.61 9.50
N ILE A 121 3.38 -9.38 10.80
CA ILE A 121 3.32 -8.03 11.39
C ILE A 121 4.60 -7.83 12.18
N ALA A 122 5.30 -6.74 11.90
CA ALA A 122 6.58 -6.44 12.51
C ALA A 122 6.66 -4.97 12.89
N THR A 123 7.20 -4.68 14.07
CA THR A 123 7.34 -3.32 14.59
C THR A 123 8.76 -3.08 15.09
N ASN A 124 9.32 -1.91 14.79
CA ASN A 124 10.58 -1.45 15.38
C ASN A 124 10.53 0.06 15.66
N ALA A 125 11.66 0.65 16.07
CA ALA A 125 11.74 2.09 16.36
C ALA A 125 11.55 3.00 15.13
N LYS A 126 11.74 2.48 13.90
CA LYS A 126 11.59 3.25 12.66
C LYS A 126 10.15 3.23 12.13
N GLY A 127 9.39 2.17 12.41
CA GLY A 127 8.06 1.99 11.84
C GLY A 127 7.42 0.63 12.10
N ILE A 128 6.32 0.38 11.39
CA ILE A 128 5.55 -0.86 11.43
C ILE A 128 5.39 -1.39 10.00
N VAL A 129 5.48 -2.69 9.81
CA VAL A 129 5.26 -3.37 8.54
C VAL A 129 4.20 -4.46 8.73
N VAL A 130 3.24 -4.52 7.81
CA VAL A 130 2.30 -5.62 7.65
C VAL A 130 2.53 -6.19 6.24
N SER A 131 2.89 -7.46 6.13
CA SER A 131 3.14 -8.13 4.86
C SER A 131 2.19 -9.32 4.70
N PHE A 132 1.44 -9.33 3.59
CA PHE A 132 0.55 -10.42 3.21
C PHE A 132 1.18 -11.24 2.09
N THR A 133 1.24 -12.55 2.28
CA THR A 133 1.82 -13.52 1.32
C THR A 133 0.75 -14.39 0.66
N SER A 134 -0.53 -14.14 0.95
CA SER A 134 -1.68 -14.76 0.29
C SER A 134 -2.61 -13.70 -0.28
N LEU A 135 -3.06 -13.92 -1.52
CA LEU A 135 -4.06 -13.07 -2.16
C LEU A 135 -5.39 -13.07 -1.38
N GLU A 136 -5.76 -14.19 -0.76
CA GLU A 136 -6.96 -14.32 0.06
C GLU A 136 -6.93 -13.35 1.25
N SER A 137 -5.77 -13.20 1.91
CA SER A 137 -5.57 -12.26 3.00
C SER A 137 -5.73 -10.81 2.54
N VAL A 138 -5.19 -10.46 1.36
CA VAL A 138 -5.35 -9.14 0.76
C VAL A 138 -6.81 -8.85 0.37
N GLN A 139 -7.56 -9.87 -0.05
CA GLN A 139 -8.98 -9.71 -0.37
C GLN A 139 -9.85 -9.49 0.88
N LEU A 140 -9.52 -10.15 1.98
CA LEU A 140 -10.25 -10.03 3.25
C LEU A 140 -9.87 -8.77 4.04
N PHE A 141 -8.64 -8.27 3.86
CA PHE A 141 -8.14 -7.12 4.60
C PHE A 141 -9.04 -5.87 4.47
N PRO A 142 -9.45 -5.42 3.26
CA PRO A 142 -10.35 -4.27 3.15
C PRO A 142 -11.80 -4.61 3.55
N ALA A 143 -12.17 -5.89 3.62
CA ALA A 143 -13.47 -6.30 4.15
C ALA A 143 -13.55 -6.07 5.67
N LEU A 144 -12.44 -6.18 6.40
CA LEU A 144 -12.34 -5.69 7.80
C LEU A 144 -12.61 -4.18 7.90
N LEU A 145 -12.38 -3.45 6.81
CA LEU A 145 -12.61 -2.00 6.69
C LEU A 145 -13.96 -1.68 6.02
N SER A 146 -14.87 -2.65 5.97
CA SER A 146 -16.25 -2.53 5.46
C SER A 146 -16.40 -2.33 3.94
N LYS A 147 -15.41 -2.75 3.13
CA LYS A 147 -15.53 -2.80 1.67
C LYS A 147 -15.81 -4.22 1.19
N ARG A 148 -17.01 -4.46 0.65
CA ARG A 148 -17.42 -5.78 0.13
C ARG A 148 -16.92 -6.06 -1.29
N GLU A 149 -16.62 -5.02 -2.08
CA GLU A 149 -16.25 -5.14 -3.50
C GLU A 149 -14.76 -4.89 -3.76
N VAL A 150 -13.90 -5.67 -3.10
CA VAL A 150 -12.44 -5.52 -3.21
C VAL A 150 -11.90 -6.06 -4.53
N LEU A 151 -12.48 -7.15 -5.03
CA LEU A 151 -11.98 -7.90 -6.18
C LEU A 151 -11.87 -7.06 -7.46
N GLY A 152 -12.79 -6.12 -7.67
CA GLY A 152 -12.79 -5.23 -8.83
C GLY A 152 -11.58 -4.28 -8.89
N TYR A 153 -10.93 -4.02 -7.76
CA TYR A 153 -9.76 -3.13 -7.69
C TYR A 153 -8.43 -3.88 -7.84
N LEU A 154 -8.41 -5.19 -7.59
CA LEU A 154 -7.20 -6.01 -7.65
C LEU A 154 -6.89 -6.53 -9.06
N GLY A 155 -7.74 -6.21 -10.03
CA GLY A 155 -7.53 -6.55 -11.43
C GLY A 155 -8.13 -5.49 -12.35
N ARG A 156 -7.56 -5.35 -13.54
CA ARG A 156 -8.01 -4.35 -14.51
C ARG A 156 -7.78 -4.81 -15.94
N LYS A 157 -8.83 -4.66 -16.76
CA LYS A 157 -8.73 -4.78 -18.21
C LYS A 157 -8.15 -3.49 -18.80
N LEU A 158 -7.15 -3.62 -19.66
CA LEU A 158 -6.50 -2.50 -20.34
C LEU A 158 -7.31 -2.10 -21.58
N SER A 159 -7.54 -0.80 -21.74
CA SER A 159 -8.32 -0.22 -22.84
C SER A 159 -7.47 0.44 -23.95
N SER A 160 -6.14 0.45 -23.80
CA SER A 160 -5.21 1.16 -24.69
C SER A 160 -4.71 0.26 -25.84
N ARG A 161 -3.52 0.54 -26.41
CA ARG A 161 -2.85 -0.29 -27.44
C ARG A 161 -2.80 -1.78 -27.10
N ARG A 162 -2.87 -2.12 -25.82
CA ARG A 162 -2.98 -3.48 -25.29
C ARG A 162 -4.44 -3.79 -24.97
N LYS A 163 -5.31 -3.63 -25.96
CA LYS A 163 -6.75 -3.86 -25.80
C LYS A 163 -6.96 -5.32 -25.41
N ASP A 164 -7.82 -5.54 -24.43
CA ASP A 164 -8.16 -6.87 -23.89
C ASP A 164 -7.08 -7.56 -23.06
N TYR A 165 -5.94 -6.91 -22.81
CA TYR A 165 -5.00 -7.39 -21.81
C TYR A 165 -5.57 -7.21 -20.41
N ILE A 166 -5.22 -8.12 -19.52
CA ILE A 166 -5.65 -8.08 -18.12
C ILE A 166 -4.42 -7.93 -17.25
N THR A 167 -4.49 -6.99 -16.31
CA THR A 167 -3.49 -6.82 -15.26
C THR A 167 -4.11 -7.22 -13.93
N LYS A 168 -3.38 -7.95 -13.10
CA LYS A 168 -3.86 -8.40 -11.78
C LYS A 168 -2.77 -8.32 -10.74
N LEU A 169 -3.16 -8.05 -9.51
CA LEU A 169 -2.29 -8.16 -8.34
C LEU A 169 -1.73 -9.58 -8.25
N LEU A 170 -0.45 -9.69 -7.93
CA LEU A 170 0.23 -10.94 -7.64
C LEU A 170 0.62 -10.95 -6.18
N VAL A 171 0.17 -11.98 -5.46
CA VAL A 171 0.51 -12.18 -4.06
C VAL A 171 0.87 -13.65 -3.85
N SER A 172 2.09 -13.90 -3.39
CA SER A 172 2.62 -15.22 -3.07
C SER A 172 3.69 -15.10 -1.98
N PRO A 173 4.22 -16.21 -1.42
CA PRO A 173 5.32 -16.15 -0.46
C PRO A 173 6.57 -15.41 -0.94
N THR A 174 6.79 -15.33 -2.26
CA THR A 174 7.93 -14.63 -2.87
C THR A 174 7.57 -13.24 -3.40
N LYS A 175 6.29 -12.88 -3.40
CA LYS A 175 5.76 -11.61 -3.90
C LYS A 175 4.71 -11.12 -2.94
N ASP A 176 5.16 -10.49 -1.87
CA ASP A 176 4.26 -10.00 -0.85
C ASP A 176 3.50 -8.74 -1.30
N PHE A 177 2.36 -8.54 -0.65
CA PHE A 177 1.68 -7.25 -0.59
C PHE A 177 1.99 -6.65 0.77
N ALA A 178 2.70 -5.54 0.81
CA ALA A 178 3.18 -4.96 2.06
C ALA A 178 2.64 -3.55 2.30
N LEU A 179 2.29 -3.29 3.57
CA LEU A 179 1.97 -1.99 4.13
C LEU A 179 3.09 -1.63 5.10
N ALA A 180 3.88 -0.63 4.77
CA ALA A 180 4.97 -0.14 5.61
C ALA A 180 4.70 1.30 6.04
N TYR A 181 4.70 1.55 7.34
CA TYR A 181 4.52 2.88 7.90
C TYR A 181 5.81 3.39 8.52
N SER A 182 6.25 4.58 8.12
CA SER A 182 7.40 5.27 8.72
C SER A 182 6.93 6.28 9.76
N PHE A 183 7.35 6.10 11.01
CA PHE A 183 7.06 7.06 12.09
C PHE A 183 7.68 8.42 11.82
N LYS A 184 8.95 8.44 11.38
CA LYS A 184 9.68 9.68 11.10
C LYS A 184 9.02 10.52 10.01
N LYS A 185 8.44 9.89 9.00
CA LYS A 185 7.90 10.59 7.81
C LYS A 185 6.38 10.74 7.84
N GLY A 186 5.69 10.14 8.81
CA GLY A 186 4.22 10.11 8.84
C GLY A 186 3.63 9.56 7.54
N LEU A 187 4.22 8.48 7.03
CA LEU A 187 3.99 8.00 5.66
C LEU A 187 3.71 6.51 5.63
N LEU A 188 2.58 6.14 5.04
CA LEU A 188 2.25 4.78 4.60
C LEU A 188 2.76 4.55 3.17
N ILE A 189 3.43 3.42 2.99
CA ILE A 189 3.85 2.88 1.70
C ILE A 189 3.12 1.56 1.50
N ILE A 190 2.43 1.43 0.37
CA ILE A 190 1.78 0.19 -0.05
C ILE A 190 2.57 -0.33 -1.25
N SER A 191 3.29 -1.43 -1.06
CA SER A 191 4.09 -2.08 -2.10
C SER A 191 3.42 -3.39 -2.54
N PHE A 192 3.46 -3.65 -3.84
CA PHE A 192 2.83 -4.84 -4.41
C PHE A 192 3.38 -5.20 -5.78
N TYR A 193 3.18 -6.46 -6.14
CA TYR A 193 3.49 -7.00 -7.46
C TYR A 193 2.23 -7.14 -8.31
N PHE A 194 2.40 -7.09 -9.63
CA PHE A 194 1.30 -7.31 -10.55
C PHE A 194 1.76 -7.97 -11.85
N GLY A 195 0.91 -8.85 -12.37
CA GLY A 195 1.11 -9.54 -13.63
C GLY A 195 0.27 -8.91 -14.73
N GLU A 196 0.69 -9.17 -15.96
CA GLU A 196 -0.07 -8.85 -17.16
C GLU A 196 -0.29 -10.13 -17.96
N TRP A 197 -1.50 -10.31 -18.50
CA TRP A 197 -1.90 -11.42 -19.35
C TRP A 197 -2.47 -10.83 -20.64
N ASN A 198 -2.13 -11.43 -21.78
CA ASN A 198 -2.73 -11.04 -23.05
C ASN A 198 -4.19 -11.53 -23.16
N ALA A 199 -4.87 -11.19 -24.25
CA ALA A 199 -6.27 -11.56 -24.49
C ALA A 199 -6.53 -13.08 -24.49
N HIS A 200 -5.50 -13.90 -24.69
CA HIS A 200 -5.58 -15.36 -24.69
C HIS A 200 -5.21 -15.98 -23.33
N GLY A 201 -4.92 -15.16 -22.32
CA GLY A 201 -4.56 -15.64 -20.98
C GLY A 201 -3.10 -16.08 -20.84
N PHE A 202 -2.21 -15.75 -21.80
CA PHE A 202 -0.78 -16.00 -21.63
C PHE A 202 -0.11 -14.88 -20.82
N PRO A 203 0.66 -15.21 -19.78
CA PRO A 203 1.36 -14.22 -18.98
C PRO A 203 2.44 -13.49 -19.80
N GLN A 204 2.52 -12.18 -19.62
CA GLN A 204 3.46 -11.24 -20.25
C GLN A 204 4.46 -10.68 -19.21
N HIS A 205 4.62 -11.41 -18.11
CA HIS A 205 5.49 -11.09 -17.00
C HIS A 205 6.39 -12.29 -16.72
N SER A 206 7.63 -12.00 -16.36
CA SER A 206 8.69 -13.00 -16.14
C SER A 206 8.56 -13.62 -14.76
N CYS A 207 7.47 -14.33 -14.45
CA CYS A 207 7.41 -15.07 -13.20
C CYS A 207 6.63 -16.38 -13.29
N GLU A 208 7.19 -17.42 -12.67
CA GLU A 208 6.44 -18.54 -12.11
C GLU A 208 5.61 -18.04 -10.91
N LEU A 209 4.41 -18.61 -10.74
CA LEU A 209 3.50 -18.34 -9.61
C LEU A 209 3.67 -19.40 -8.54
#